data_AF-Q16W89-F1
#
_entry.id   AF-Q16W89-F1
#
_cell.length_a   1.000
_cell.length_b   1.000
_cell.length_c   1.000
_cell.angle_alpha   90.00
_cell.angle_beta   90.00
_cell.angle_gamma   90.00
#
_symmetry.space_group_name_H-M   'P 1'
#
loop_
_entity.id
_entity.type
_entity.pdbx_description
1 polymer ?
#
loop_
_entity_poly.entity_id
_entity_poly.type
_entity_poly.pdbx_seq_one_letter_code
_entity_poly.pdbx_strand_id
1 'polypeptide(L)'
;MGNNATDSEDNSDSMAFHRGHISSAAGGSSSASPGGKSGRPCQYNFLVNLDPALNSAQRIAILKKKIQELRKTYNAIKAELASIDRRRKKLRRRERESKKQAKLAAGGGNS
;
A
#
# COMPACT_ATOMS: atom_id res chain seq x y z
N MET A 1 19.52 -37.83 -31.07
CA MET A 1 18.42 -38.02 -30.09
C MET A 1 19.02 -37.76 -28.70
N GLY A 2 18.64 -36.79 -27.87
CA GLY A 2 17.66 -35.72 -27.94
C GLY A 2 17.91 -34.75 -26.77
N ASN A 3 17.70 -33.46 -27.05
CA ASN A 3 17.21 -32.36 -26.22
C ASN A 3 17.83 -32.09 -24.83
N ASN A 4 18.73 -31.10 -24.80
CA ASN A 4 19.13 -30.37 -23.59
C ASN A 4 18.08 -29.28 -23.33
N ALA A 5 17.25 -29.43 -22.28
CA ALA A 5 16.26 -28.43 -21.90
C ALA A 5 16.98 -27.24 -21.24
N THR A 6 17.15 -26.17 -22.01
CA THR A 6 17.64 -24.87 -21.53
C THR A 6 16.60 -24.23 -20.61
N ASP A 7 16.72 -24.45 -19.30
CA ASP A 7 15.94 -23.77 -18.27
C ASP A 7 16.56 -22.38 -18.00
N SER A 8 16.31 -21.44 -18.90
CA SER A 8 16.66 -20.04 -18.67
C SER A 8 15.56 -19.39 -17.82
N GLU A 9 15.67 -19.45 -16.49
CA GLU A 9 14.96 -18.53 -15.61
C GLU A 9 15.66 -17.16 -15.66
N ASP A 10 15.35 -16.36 -16.70
CA ASP A 10 15.65 -14.93 -16.73
C ASP A 10 14.82 -14.23 -15.66
N ASN A 11 15.39 -14.11 -14.45
CA ASN A 11 14.84 -13.35 -13.36
C ASN A 11 15.38 -11.92 -13.40
N SER A 12 15.01 -11.16 -14.42
CA SER A 12 15.21 -9.71 -14.45
C SER A 12 13.99 -9.02 -13.82
N ASP A 13 13.86 -9.12 -12.48
CA ASP A 13 12.89 -8.34 -11.71
C ASP A 13 13.35 -6.88 -11.73
N SER A 14 12.90 -6.18 -12.78
CA SER A 14 13.03 -4.74 -12.94
C SER A 14 12.37 -4.06 -11.74
N MET A 15 13.20 -3.75 -10.74
CA MET A 15 12.92 -2.68 -9.78
C MET A 15 12.94 -1.35 -10.53
N ALA A 16 12.02 -1.18 -11.48
CA ALA A 16 11.68 0.11 -12.06
C ALA A 16 10.91 0.86 -10.98
N PHE A 17 11.66 1.50 -10.10
CA PHE A 17 11.21 2.67 -9.37
C PHE A 17 10.41 3.56 -10.33
N HIS A 18 9.10 3.70 -10.13
CA HIS A 18 8.32 4.78 -10.73
C HIS A 18 8.81 6.11 -10.12
N ARG A 19 10.01 6.55 -10.56
CA ARG A 19 10.57 7.87 -10.30
C ARG A 19 10.13 8.76 -11.45
N GLY A 20 9.06 9.52 -11.21
CA GLY A 20 8.76 10.82 -11.81
C GLY A 20 8.80 10.93 -13.34
N HIS A 21 7.64 10.86 -13.97
CA HIS A 21 7.41 11.53 -15.25
C HIS A 21 6.36 12.62 -15.02
N ILE A 22 6.84 13.86 -14.82
CA ILE A 22 6.02 15.07 -14.85
C ILE A 22 5.95 15.45 -16.33
N SER A 23 4.79 15.21 -16.97
CA SER A 23 4.49 15.77 -18.29
C SER A 23 3.50 16.91 -18.13
N SER A 24 4.01 18.11 -18.32
CA SER A 24 3.22 19.30 -18.60
C SER A 24 2.54 19.14 -19.97
N ALA A 25 1.21 19.20 -20.01
CA ALA A 25 0.47 19.56 -21.21
C ALA A 25 -0.78 20.34 -20.78
N ALA A 26 -0.87 21.57 -21.28
CA ALA A 26 -1.95 22.51 -21.05
C ALA A 26 -3.17 22.18 -21.91
N GLY A 27 -4.36 22.55 -21.41
CA GLY A 27 -5.54 22.86 -22.24
C GLY A 27 -6.72 21.89 -22.11
N GLY A 28 -7.78 22.32 -21.42
CA GLY A 28 -9.06 21.61 -21.40
C GLY A 28 -10.04 22.20 -20.39
N SER A 29 -10.61 23.36 -20.70
CA SER A 29 -11.75 23.93 -19.98
C SER A 29 -12.95 22.99 -20.10
N SER A 30 -13.37 22.36 -19.00
CA SER A 30 -14.69 21.75 -18.87
C SER A 30 -15.33 22.21 -17.57
N SER A 31 -16.35 23.05 -17.72
CA SER A 31 -17.28 23.42 -16.68
C SER A 31 -18.09 22.18 -16.28
N ALA A 32 -17.74 21.56 -15.15
CA ALA A 32 -18.55 20.54 -14.52
C ALA A 32 -18.40 20.60 -12.99
N SER A 33 -19.40 21.23 -12.37
CA SER A 33 -19.93 21.01 -11.02
C SER A 33 -19.01 21.21 -9.80
N PRO A 34 -19.32 22.17 -8.90
CA PRO A 34 -18.81 22.16 -7.53
C PRO A 34 -19.60 21.13 -6.71
N GLY A 35 -19.50 19.86 -7.11
CA GLY A 35 -20.10 18.73 -6.39
C GLY A 35 -19.08 18.23 -5.35
N GLY A 36 -19.35 18.52 -4.08
CA GLY A 36 -18.44 18.28 -2.97
C GLY A 36 -17.70 16.95 -3.03
N LYS A 37 -16.38 17.03 -3.06
CA LYS A 37 -15.54 16.01 -2.43
C LYS A 37 -15.99 15.97 -0.97
N SER A 38 -16.96 15.11 -0.67
CA SER A 38 -17.37 14.83 0.70
C SER A 38 -16.07 14.55 1.43
N GLY A 39 -15.69 15.46 2.32
CA GLY A 39 -14.51 15.30 3.16
C GLY A 39 -14.75 14.02 3.91
N ARG A 40 -14.19 12.91 3.41
CA ARG A 40 -14.12 11.70 4.21
C ARG A 40 -13.42 12.17 5.47
N PRO A 41 -14.06 12.12 6.66
CA PRO A 41 -13.35 12.45 7.86
C PRO A 41 -12.10 11.59 7.84
N CYS A 42 -10.94 12.24 7.81
CA CYS A 42 -9.67 11.53 7.86
C CYS A 42 -9.78 10.62 9.08
N GLN A 43 -9.65 9.29 8.89
CA GLN A 43 -9.94 8.34 9.97
C GLN A 43 -9.08 8.60 11.22
N TYR A 44 -7.99 9.36 11.02
CA TYR A 44 -7.15 9.89 12.06
C TYR A 44 -7.18 11.43 12.06
N ASN A 45 -7.84 12.01 13.07
CA ASN A 45 -7.74 13.43 13.37
C ASN A 45 -6.84 13.62 14.61
N PHE A 46 -5.75 14.37 14.45
CA PHE A 46 -4.76 14.60 15.49
C PHE A 46 -4.83 16.01 16.10
N LEU A 47 -5.79 16.83 15.68
CA LEU A 47 -5.98 18.16 16.23
C LEU A 47 -6.46 18.04 17.68
N VAL A 48 -5.74 18.70 18.59
CA VAL A 48 -6.12 18.77 20.00
C VAL A 48 -6.86 20.07 20.23
N ASN A 49 -8.18 19.99 20.37
CA ASN A 49 -8.98 21.13 20.80
C ASN A 49 -8.93 21.18 22.34
N LEU A 50 -8.22 22.17 22.87
CA LEU A 50 -8.14 22.42 24.31
C LEU A 50 -9.20 23.45 24.70
N ASP A 51 -9.93 23.16 25.77
CA ASP A 51 -10.84 24.14 26.38
C ASP A 51 -10.00 25.26 27.05
N PRO A 52 -10.27 26.54 26.72
CA PRO A 52 -9.58 27.67 27.33
C PRO A 52 -9.74 27.73 28.86
N ALA A 53 -10.77 27.13 29.45
CA ALA A 53 -10.95 27.07 30.90
C ALA A 53 -9.97 26.12 31.62
N LEU A 54 -9.28 25.24 30.89
CA LEU A 54 -8.34 24.28 31.49
C LEU A 54 -7.10 24.98 32.04
N ASN A 55 -6.66 24.55 33.22
CA ASN A 55 -5.40 24.99 33.78
C ASN A 55 -4.19 24.34 33.08
N SER A 56 -2.98 24.84 33.34
CA SER A 56 -1.75 24.38 32.69
C SER A 56 -1.48 22.89 32.89
N ALA A 57 -1.69 22.36 34.10
CA ALA A 57 -1.46 20.95 34.40
C ALA A 57 -2.40 20.03 33.61
N GLN A 58 -3.68 20.39 33.50
CA GLN A 58 -4.67 19.64 32.72
C GLN A 58 -4.34 19.66 31.22
N ARG A 59 -3.97 20.82 30.67
CA ARG A 59 -3.55 20.94 29.27
C ARG A 59 -2.32 20.07 28.96
N ILE A 60 -1.32 20.09 29.85
CA ILE A 60 -0.13 19.24 29.72
C ILE A 60 -0.51 17.76 29.72
N ALA A 61 -1.40 17.33 30.62
CA ALA A 61 -1.84 15.94 30.71
C ALA A 61 -2.55 15.48 29.42
N ILE A 62 -3.44 16.31 28.87
CA ILE A 62 -4.15 16.02 27.60
C ILE A 62 -3.16 15.89 26.45
N LEU A 63 -2.23 16.84 26.31
CA LEU A 63 -1.22 16.82 25.24
C LEU A 63 -0.35 15.55 25.33
N LYS A 64 0.10 15.18 26.55
CA LYS A 64 0.85 13.93 26.77
C LYS A 64 0.05 12.71 26.34
N LYS A 65 -1.23 12.63 26.70
CA LYS A 65 -2.12 11.52 26.30
C LYS A 65 -2.28 11.46 24.78
N LYS A 66 -2.49 12.61 24.12
CA LYS A 66 -2.65 12.68 22.66
C LYS A 66 -1.40 12.28 21.91
N ILE A 67 -0.21 12.64 22.39
CA ILE A 67 1.07 12.18 21.83
C ILE A 67 1.19 10.65 21.96
N GLN A 68 0.79 10.07 23.09
CA GLN A 68 0.81 8.62 23.26
C GLN A 68 -0.18 7.91 22.32
N GLU A 69 -1.40 8.43 22.18
CA GLU A 69 -2.38 7.93 21.21
C GLU A 69 -1.83 7.98 19.79
N LEU A 70 -1.20 9.09 19.38
CA LEU A 70 -0.59 9.24 18.06
C LEU A 70 0.49 8.17 17.81
N ARG A 71 1.37 7.94 18.79
CA ARG A 71 2.39 6.88 18.72
C ARG A 71 1.76 5.49 18.56
N LYS A 72 0.69 5.20 19.31
CA LYS A 72 -0.03 3.92 19.21
C LYS A 72 -0.65 3.73 17.83
N THR A 73 -1.34 4.76 17.33
CA THR A 73 -1.96 4.75 15.99
C THR A 73 -0.92 4.53 14.89
N TYR A 74 0.21 5.24 14.95
CA TYR A 74 1.32 5.03 14.01
C TYR A 74 1.81 3.57 14.01
N ASN A 75 2.03 2.99 15.19
CA ASN A 75 2.48 1.61 15.30
C ASN A 75 1.46 0.60 14.77
N ALA A 76 0.16 0.84 15.01
CA ALA A 76 -0.91 0.00 14.47
C ALA A 76 -0.93 0.02 12.94
N ILE A 77 -0.88 1.21 12.32
CA ILE A 77 -0.82 1.37 10.87
C ILE A 77 0.42 0.69 10.29
N LYS A 78 1.58 0.85 10.94
CA LYS A 78 2.83 0.21 10.52
C LYS A 78 2.70 -1.32 10.52
N ALA A 79 2.05 -1.90 11.54
CA ALA A 79 1.81 -3.34 11.62
C ALA A 79 0.81 -3.82 10.55
N GLU A 80 -0.26 -3.06 10.31
CA GLU A 80 -1.24 -3.35 9.26
C GLU A 80 -0.60 -3.34 7.87
N LEU A 81 0.22 -2.33 7.58
CA LEU A 81 0.98 -2.23 6.33
C LEU A 81 1.87 -3.47 6.12
N ALA A 82 2.62 -3.87 7.16
CA ALA A 82 3.45 -5.07 7.10
C ALA A 82 2.62 -6.35 6.86
N SER A 83 1.42 -6.44 7.43
CA SER A 83 0.49 -7.55 7.19
C SER A 83 0.00 -7.59 5.74
N ILE A 84 -0.38 -6.42 5.19
CA ILE A 84 -0.79 -6.27 3.80
C ILE A 84 0.34 -6.69 2.85
N ASP A 85 1.57 -6.25 3.10
CA ASP A 85 2.72 -6.59 2.27
C ASP A 85 3.01 -8.10 2.29
N ARG A 86 2.96 -8.74 3.47
CA ARG A 86 3.10 -10.19 3.60
C ARG A 86 2.01 -10.93 2.81
N ARG A 87 0.75 -10.49 2.93
CA ARG A 87 -0.38 -11.08 2.18
C ARG A 87 -0.18 -10.94 0.68
N ARG A 88 0.22 -9.76 0.21
CA ARG A 88 0.51 -9.49 -1.21
C ARG A 88 1.63 -10.36 -1.74
N LYS A 89 2.73 -10.52 -0.97
CA LYS A 89 3.84 -11.41 -1.33
C LYS A 89 3.41 -12.88 -1.42
N LYS A 90 2.57 -13.34 -0.48
CA LYS A 90 2.04 -14.71 -0.47
C LYS A 90 1.15 -14.99 -1.68
N LEU A 91 0.28 -14.05 -2.07
CA LEU A 91 -0.58 -14.18 -3.24
C LEU A 91 0.23 -14.35 -4.52
N ARG A 92 1.22 -13.47 -4.75
CA ARG A 92 2.12 -13.56 -5.90
C ARG A 92 2.92 -14.86 -5.96
N ARG A 93 3.32 -15.39 -4.79
CA ARG A 93 4.00 -16.69 -4.71
C ARG A 93 3.07 -17.84 -5.16
N ARG A 94 1.83 -17.85 -4.66
CA ARG A 94 0.83 -18.85 -5.03
C ARG A 94 0.53 -18.82 -6.53
N GLU A 95 0.35 -17.64 -7.12
CA GLU A 95 0.11 -17.49 -8.57
C GLU A 95 1.25 -18.09 -9.41
N ARG A 96 2.51 -17.89 -8.99
CA ARG A 96 3.67 -18.49 -9.66
C ARG A 96 3.67 -20.01 -9.54
N GLU A 97 3.44 -20.54 -8.34
CA GLU A 97 3.38 -21.98 -8.10
C GLU A 97 2.23 -22.64 -8.87
N SER A 98 1.06 -22.01 -8.94
CA SER A 98 -0.08 -22.49 -9.73
C SER A 98 0.21 -22.50 -11.24
N LYS A 99 0.88 -21.48 -11.78
CA LYS A 99 1.31 -21.46 -13.19
C LYS A 99 2.33 -22.57 -13.48
N LYS A 100 3.31 -22.78 -12.60
CA LYS A 100 4.29 -23.88 -12.73
C LYS A 100 3.59 -25.24 -12.72
N GLN A 101 2.65 -25.46 -11.79
CA GLN A 101 1.85 -26.70 -11.74
C GLN A 101 0.96 -26.89 -12.97
N ALA A 102 0.29 -25.84 -13.46
CA ALA A 102 -0.52 -25.91 -14.68
C ALA A 102 0.31 -26.28 -15.92
N LYS A 103 1.52 -25.73 -16.05
CA LYS A 103 2.46 -26.05 -17.15
C LYS A 103 2.92 -27.51 -17.08
N LEU A 104 3.23 -28.01 -15.88
CA LEU A 104 3.61 -29.42 -15.68
C LEU A 104 2.45 -30.37 -16.01
N ALA A 105 1.22 -30.04 -15.60
CA ALA A 105 0.04 -30.85 -15.89
C ALA A 105 -0.31 -30.88 -17.39
N ALA A 106 -0.14 -29.76 -18.11
CA ALA A 106 -0.42 -29.68 -19.55
C ALA A 106 0.65 -30.37 -20.41
N GLY A 107 1.86 -30.58 -19.91
CA GLY A 107 2.97 -31.21 -20.63
C GLY A 107 3.05 -32.73 -20.52
N GLY A 108 2.22 -33.37 -19.68
CA GLY A 108 2.26 -34.82 -19.40
C GLY A 108 1.35 -35.71 -20.24
N GLY A 109 0.70 -35.16 -21.27
CA GLY A 109 -0.31 -35.86 -22.07
C GLY A 109 0.10 -36.07 -23.53
N ASN A 110 1.26 -36.68 -23.79
CA ASN A 110 1.52 -37.37 -25.05
C ASN A 110 2.74 -38.30 -24.89
N SER A 111 2.49 -39.59 -24.68
CA SER A 111 3.49 -40.66 -24.78
C SER A 111 2.77 -41.91 -25.25
#